data_AF-A0A0D2V393-F1
#
_entry.id   AF-A0A0D2V393-F1
#
_cell.length_a   1.000
_cell.length_b   1.000
_cell.length_c   1.000
_cell.angle_alpha   90.00
_cell.angle_beta   90.00
_cell.angle_gamma   90.00
#
_symmetry.space_group_name_H-M   'P 1'
#
loop_
_entity.id
_entity.type
_entity.pdbx_description
1 polymer ?
#
loop_
_entity_poly.entity_id
_entity_poly.type
_entity_poly.pdbx_seq_one_letter_code
_entity_poly.pdbx_strand_id
1 'polypeptide(L)'
;MIGGLFLVKFGSRDDWDRILNLACWSFDQSLFSMIPFVNGQGTSCYNFIYVPFWVRIFNIPLKKMDRQVAFDVGKAIGEVLAINWRDKDGCWVEYIKIRVKLNISKSLRWVVYLVGADGEEILCTIKYECLPTFYFLCGCIGHHTYKYKQYEKVG
;
A
#
# COMPACT_ATOMS: atom_id res chain seq x y z
N MET A 1 -19.02 -15.92 17.30
CA MET A 1 -17.97 -14.89 17.42
C MET A 1 -16.97 -15.12 16.31
N ILE A 2 -16.86 -14.19 15.36
CA ILE A 2 -15.83 -14.25 14.32
C ILE A 2 -14.59 -13.62 14.92
N GLY A 3 -13.67 -14.45 15.41
CA GLY A 3 -12.39 -14.02 15.96
C GLY A 3 -11.45 -13.59 14.85
N GLY A 4 -10.86 -12.39 14.99
CA GLY A 4 -9.91 -11.84 14.03
C GLY A 4 -9.22 -10.55 14.51
N LEU A 5 -9.38 -10.19 15.79
CA LEU A 5 -8.77 -9.03 16.41
C LEU A 5 -7.82 -9.51 17.50
N PHE A 6 -6.58 -9.04 17.44
CA PHE A 6 -5.54 -9.38 18.40
C PHE A 6 -4.96 -8.09 18.99
N LEU A 7 -4.78 -8.06 20.30
CA LEU A 7 -4.01 -6.99 20.95
C LEU A 7 -2.56 -7.45 21.06
N VAL A 8 -1.67 -6.76 20.36
CA VAL A 8 -0.22 -7.03 20.41
C VAL A 8 0.44 -5.98 21.30
N LYS A 9 1.12 -6.43 22.36
CA LYS A 9 1.92 -5.57 23.24
C LYS A 9 3.39 -5.78 22.95
N PHE A 10 4.11 -4.70 22.69
CA PHE A 10 5.54 -4.72 22.42
C PHE A 10 6.33 -4.44 23.71
N GLY A 11 7.52 -5.06 23.82
CA GLY A 11 8.40 -4.88 24.98
C GLY A 11 9.09 -3.53 25.01
N SER A 12 9.25 -2.88 23.86
CA SER A 12 9.90 -1.58 23.71
C SER A 12 9.23 -0.74 22.61
N ARG A 13 9.45 0.58 22.66
CA ARG A 13 9.01 1.48 21.59
C ARG A 13 9.79 1.25 20.30
N ASP A 14 11.07 0.90 20.40
CA ASP A 14 11.91 0.59 19.24
C ASP A 14 11.42 -0.66 18.50
N ASP A 15 10.97 -1.69 19.22
CA ASP A 15 10.34 -2.87 18.60
C ASP A 15 9.01 -2.50 17.94
N TRP A 16 8.20 -1.66 18.58
CA TRP A 16 6.96 -1.14 18.01
C TRP A 16 7.23 -0.38 16.71
N ASP A 17 8.18 0.55 16.71
CA ASP A 17 8.54 1.34 15.52
C ASP A 17 9.13 0.44 14.44
N ARG A 18 10.05 -0.46 14.80
CA ARG A 18 10.64 -1.40 13.84
C ARG A 18 9.57 -2.25 13.19
N ILE A 19 8.69 -2.88 13.98
CA ILE A 19 7.65 -3.78 13.47
C ILE A 19 6.59 -2.99 12.69
N LEU A 20 6.15 -1.83 13.14
CA LEU A 20 5.21 -1.06 12.32
C LEU A 20 5.84 -0.49 11.05
N ASN A 21 7.18 -0.36 10.96
CA ASN A 21 7.88 0.19 9.79
C ASN A 21 8.46 -0.85 8.83
N LEU A 22 8.51 -2.13 9.21
CA LEU A 22 8.86 -3.22 8.29
C LEU A 22 7.79 -3.38 7.17
N ALA A 23 8.13 -4.17 6.15
CA ALA A 23 7.27 -4.42 5.00
C ALA A 23 5.91 -5.04 5.41
N CYS A 24 4.94 -5.02 4.49
CA CYS A 24 3.57 -5.44 4.77
C CYS A 24 3.53 -6.82 5.41
N TRP A 25 2.72 -6.89 6.46
CA TRP A 25 2.55 -8.09 7.24
C TRP A 25 1.59 -9.01 6.50
N SER A 26 2.13 -10.04 5.85
CA SER A 26 1.35 -11.16 5.38
C SER A 26 1.73 -12.40 6.19
N PHE A 27 0.73 -13.15 6.63
CA PHE A 27 0.91 -14.44 7.27
C PHE A 27 -0.06 -15.42 6.61
N ASP A 28 0.45 -16.55 6.13
CA ASP A 28 -0.32 -17.56 5.42
C ASP A 28 -1.24 -16.97 4.33
N GLN A 29 -0.65 -16.16 3.44
CA GLN A 29 -1.35 -15.46 2.34
C GLN A 29 -2.42 -14.45 2.75
N SER A 30 -2.64 -14.23 4.05
CA SER A 30 -3.59 -13.26 4.60
C SER A 30 -2.89 -11.97 5.01
N LEU A 31 -3.54 -10.82 4.77
CA LEU A 31 -3.02 -9.52 5.20
C LEU A 31 -3.27 -9.31 6.69
N PHE A 32 -2.23 -8.97 7.43
CA PHE A 32 -2.31 -8.60 8.84
C PHE A 32 -2.24 -7.07 8.99
N SER A 33 -3.39 -6.43 9.14
CA SER A 33 -3.50 -4.98 9.32
C SER A 33 -3.31 -4.61 10.79
N MET A 34 -2.30 -3.79 11.09
CA MET A 34 -2.03 -3.30 12.44
C MET A 34 -2.33 -1.81 12.55
N ILE A 35 -3.04 -1.43 13.63
CA ILE A 35 -3.38 -0.05 13.95
C ILE A 35 -2.93 0.23 15.39
N PRO A 36 -2.38 1.43 15.69
CA PRO A 36 -2.07 1.80 17.06
C PRO A 36 -3.30 1.71 17.97
N PHE A 37 -3.14 1.04 19.12
CA PHE A 37 -4.20 0.93 20.11
C PHE A 37 -4.40 2.25 20.87
N VAL A 38 -5.65 2.66 21.05
CA VAL A 38 -6.06 3.83 21.81
C VAL A 38 -6.85 3.39 23.04
N ASN A 39 -6.37 3.74 24.23
CA ASN A 39 -7.04 3.43 25.49
C ASN A 39 -8.46 4.02 25.51
N GLY A 40 -9.44 3.19 25.92
CA GLY A 40 -10.84 3.60 26.01
C GLY A 40 -11.61 3.58 24.68
N GLN A 41 -10.95 3.32 23.55
CA GLN A 41 -11.62 3.16 22.26
C GLN A 41 -12.18 1.75 22.12
N GLY A 42 -13.48 1.64 21.81
CA GLY A 42 -14.13 0.36 21.54
C GLY A 42 -13.59 -0.32 20.28
N THR A 43 -13.63 -1.65 20.24
CA THR A 43 -13.12 -2.45 19.10
C THR A 43 -13.80 -2.13 17.77
N SER A 44 -15.06 -1.70 17.79
CA SER A 44 -15.83 -1.30 16.60
C SER A 44 -15.37 0.01 15.96
N CYS A 45 -14.55 0.81 16.66
CA CYS A 45 -14.06 2.09 16.15
C CYS A 45 -12.78 1.95 15.31
N TYR A 46 -12.19 0.75 15.25
CA TYR A 46 -10.97 0.50 14.48
C TYR A 46 -11.30 0.13 13.04
N ASN A 47 -10.65 0.80 12.08
CA ASN A 47 -10.85 0.57 10.66
C ASN A 47 -9.58 0.04 9.98
N PHE A 48 -9.60 -1.26 9.64
CA PHE A 48 -8.46 -2.00 9.10
C PHE A 48 -8.34 -1.94 7.56
N ILE A 49 -9.18 -1.17 6.86
CA ILE A 49 -9.15 -1.09 5.39
C ILE A 49 -7.94 -0.32 4.84
N TYR A 50 -7.27 0.47 5.68
CA TYR A 50 -6.12 1.25 5.26
C TYR A 50 -4.82 0.61 5.73
N VAL A 51 -3.97 0.19 4.79
CA VAL A 51 -2.75 -0.54 5.10
C VAL A 51 -1.55 0.08 4.37
N PRO A 52 -0.42 0.31 5.05
CA PRO A 52 0.79 0.83 4.42
C PRO A 52 1.48 -0.25 3.58
N PHE A 53 1.80 0.08 2.33
CA PHE A 53 2.60 -0.73 1.41
C PHE A 53 3.84 0.00 0.94
N TRP A 54 4.96 -0.72 0.88
CA TRP A 54 6.09 -0.30 0.06
C TRP A 54 5.79 -0.65 -1.39
N VAL A 55 5.93 0.32 -2.29
CA VAL A 55 5.76 0.14 -3.73
C VAL A 55 6.98 0.64 -4.47
N ARG A 56 7.34 -0.08 -5.52
CA ARG A 56 8.42 0.26 -6.45
C ARG A 56 7.81 0.70 -7.77
N ILE A 57 8.20 1.88 -8.23
CA ILE A 57 7.72 2.49 -9.47
C ILE A 57 8.85 2.47 -10.48
N PHE A 58 8.63 1.77 -11.59
CA PHE A 58 9.60 1.54 -12.67
C PHE A 58 9.29 2.41 -13.89
N ASN A 59 10.25 2.46 -14.82
CA ASN A 59 10.16 3.13 -16.11
C ASN A 59 10.08 4.67 -16.03
N ILE A 60 10.45 5.28 -14.90
CA ILE A 60 10.64 6.72 -14.82
C ILE A 60 12.01 7.05 -15.42
N PRO A 61 12.11 7.92 -16.45
CA PRO A 61 13.40 8.35 -16.97
C PRO A 61 14.24 8.99 -15.87
N LEU A 62 15.52 8.64 -15.81
CA LEU A 62 16.43 9.13 -14.75
C LEU A 62 16.49 10.65 -14.65
N LYS A 63 16.39 11.34 -15.80
CA LYS A 63 16.34 12.82 -15.85
C LYS A 63 15.10 13.41 -15.19
N LYS A 64 14.02 12.63 -15.08
CA LYS A 64 12.74 12.99 -14.44
C LYS A 64 12.58 12.36 -13.06
N MET A 65 13.54 11.55 -12.59
CA MET A 65 13.50 10.99 -11.24
C MET A 65 13.91 12.05 -10.23
N ASP A 66 12.92 12.71 -9.64
CA ASP A 66 13.10 13.58 -8.49
C ASP A 66 12.08 13.27 -7.37
N ARG A 67 12.27 13.90 -6.22
CA ARG A 67 11.44 13.68 -5.03
C ARG A 67 10.00 14.20 -5.22
N GLN A 68 9.80 15.21 -6.05
CA GLN A 68 8.47 15.75 -6.35
C GLN A 68 7.68 14.78 -7.23
N VAL A 69 8.31 14.25 -8.28
CA VAL A 69 7.78 13.17 -9.12
C VAL A 69 7.43 11.94 -8.30
N ALA A 70 8.32 11.51 -7.39
CA ALA A 70 8.05 10.41 -6.47
C ALA A 70 6.77 10.64 -5.64
N PHE A 71 6.59 11.86 -5.15
CA PHE A 71 5.45 12.25 -4.34
C PHE A 71 4.15 12.33 -5.16
N ASP A 72 4.19 12.90 -6.36
CA ASP A 72 3.03 13.06 -7.23
C ASP A 72 2.52 11.72 -7.76
N VAL A 73 3.44 10.85 -8.20
CA VAL A 73 3.10 9.48 -8.55
C VAL A 73 2.57 8.72 -7.33
N GLY A 74 3.19 8.91 -6.17
CA GLY A 74 2.71 8.31 -4.93
C GLY A 74 1.30 8.71 -4.56
N LYS A 75 0.95 9.99 -4.70
CA LYS A 75 -0.41 10.51 -4.49
C LYS A 75 -1.44 9.90 -5.44
N ALA A 76 -1.05 9.60 -6.68
CA ALA A 76 -1.92 8.92 -7.61
C ALA A 76 -2.23 7.48 -7.16
N ILE A 77 -1.32 6.85 -6.41
CA ILE A 77 -1.47 5.48 -5.88
C ILE A 77 -2.25 5.48 -4.56
N GLY A 78 -1.92 6.37 -3.62
CA GLY A 78 -2.52 6.46 -2.29
C GLY A 78 -1.93 7.60 -1.43
N GLU A 79 -2.16 7.57 -0.12
CA GLU A 79 -1.56 8.55 0.80
C GLU A 79 -0.08 8.24 1.00
N VAL A 80 0.81 9.16 0.64
CA VAL A 80 2.27 8.96 0.75
C VAL A 80 2.72 9.12 2.20
N LEU A 81 3.25 8.05 2.79
CA LEU A 81 3.77 8.03 4.16
C LEU A 81 5.28 8.25 4.22
N ALA A 82 6.02 7.77 3.21
CA ALA A 82 7.46 7.93 3.12
C ALA A 82 7.95 7.80 1.67
N ILE A 83 9.07 8.43 1.37
CA ILE A 83 9.80 8.24 0.12
C ILE A 83 11.16 7.70 0.52
N ASN A 84 11.51 6.50 0.04
CA ASN A 84 12.85 5.95 0.21
C ASN A 84 13.75 6.59 -0.85
N TRP A 85 14.14 7.83 -0.57
CA TRP A 85 15.02 8.61 -1.39
C TRP A 85 16.46 8.38 -0.91
N ARG A 86 17.30 7.79 -1.76
CA ARG A 86 18.74 7.77 -1.53
C ARG A 86 19.32 9.00 -2.20
N ASP A 87 19.80 9.96 -1.42
CA ASP A 87 20.43 11.17 -1.94
C ASP A 87 21.72 10.79 -2.68
N LYS A 88 21.62 10.59 -4.00
CA LYS A 88 22.73 10.65 -4.97
C LYS A 88 24.03 9.91 -4.58
N ASP A 89 23.98 8.70 -4.03
CA ASP A 89 25.16 7.84 -3.87
C ASP A 89 25.69 7.26 -5.22
N GLY A 90 25.49 7.94 -6.35
CA GLY A 90 26.01 7.52 -7.66
C GLY A 90 25.41 6.24 -8.24
N CYS A 91 24.50 5.56 -7.52
CA CYS A 91 23.86 4.35 -7.99
C CYS A 91 22.65 4.67 -8.87
N TRP A 92 22.66 4.14 -10.10
CA TRP A 92 21.51 4.08 -10.99
C TRP A 92 20.34 3.42 -10.24
N VAL A 93 19.31 4.20 -9.90
CA VAL A 93 18.12 3.65 -9.26
C VAL A 93 17.16 3.22 -10.35
N GLU A 94 16.93 1.91 -10.48
CA GLU A 94 16.03 1.33 -11.48
C GLU A 94 14.55 1.70 -11.22
N TYR A 95 14.23 2.09 -9.98
CA TYR A 95 12.89 2.42 -9.54
C TYR A 95 12.87 3.45 -8.42
N ILE A 96 11.76 4.16 -8.27
CA ILE A 96 11.46 4.95 -7.07
C ILE A 96 10.74 4.04 -6.08
N LYS A 97 11.19 4.01 -4.82
CA LYS A 97 10.53 3.28 -3.74
C LYS A 97 9.81 4.25 -2.81
N ILE A 98 8.50 4.08 -2.67
CA ILE A 98 7.67 4.89 -1.79
C ILE A 98 6.83 4.01 -0.89
N ARG A 99 6.47 4.54 0.27
CA ARG A 99 5.53 3.92 1.19
C ARG A 99 4.20 4.65 1.08
N VAL A 100 3.16 3.93 0.69
CA VAL A 100 1.82 4.46 0.46
C VAL A 100 0.81 3.73 1.32
N LYS A 101 -0.10 4.46 1.96
CA LYS A 101 -1.26 3.90 2.65
C LYS A 101 -2.37 3.68 1.62
N LEU A 102 -2.72 2.43 1.42
CA LEU A 102 -3.71 2.00 0.43
C LEU A 102 -5.03 1.66 1.11
N ASN A 103 -6.12 1.97 0.43
CA ASN A 103 -7.41 1.40 0.76
C ASN A 103 -7.52 0.02 0.08
N ILE A 104 -7.45 -1.05 0.86
CA ILE A 104 -7.47 -2.44 0.36
C ILE A 104 -8.84 -2.90 -0.16
N SER A 105 -9.89 -2.12 0.11
CA SER A 105 -11.23 -2.36 -0.45
C SER A 105 -11.34 -1.93 -1.92
N LYS A 106 -10.32 -1.25 -2.45
CA LYS A 106 -10.25 -0.81 -3.85
C LYS A 106 -9.27 -1.68 -4.63
N SER A 107 -9.50 -1.79 -5.93
CA SER A 107 -8.58 -2.47 -6.83
C SER A 107 -7.21 -1.79 -6.82
N LEU A 108 -6.15 -2.60 -6.80
CA LEU A 108 -4.78 -2.12 -6.84
C LEU A 108 -4.44 -1.50 -8.20
N ARG A 109 -3.62 -0.46 -8.19
CA ARG A 109 -3.11 0.16 -9.41
C ARG A 109 -1.79 -0.49 -9.80
N TRP A 110 -1.74 -1.04 -11.00
CA TRP A 110 -0.53 -1.69 -11.52
C TRP A 110 0.31 -0.77 -12.39
N VAL A 111 -0.29 0.32 -12.88
CA VAL A 111 0.36 1.32 -13.72
C VAL A 111 -0.12 2.72 -13.36
N VAL A 112 0.70 3.71 -13.69
CA VAL A 112 0.41 5.15 -13.53
C VAL A 112 1.05 5.91 -14.69
N TYR A 113 0.35 6.90 -15.21
CA TYR A 113 0.87 7.79 -16.25
C TYR A 113 1.48 9.02 -15.61
N LEU A 114 2.73 9.32 -15.96
CA LEU A 114 3.39 10.57 -15.63
C LEU A 114 3.30 11.48 -16.84
N VAL A 115 2.66 12.64 -16.68
CA VAL A 115 2.49 13.63 -17.75
C VAL A 115 3.52 14.73 -17.54
N GLY A 116 4.44 14.88 -18.49
CA GLY A 116 5.44 15.94 -18.51
C GLY A 116 4.84 17.30 -18.85
N ALA A 117 5.59 18.38 -18.60
CA ALA A 117 5.18 19.75 -18.94
C ALA A 117 5.04 19.97 -20.46
N ASP A 118 5.73 19.16 -21.25
CA ASP A 118 5.66 19.07 -22.72
C ASP A 118 4.47 18.25 -23.22
N GLY A 119 3.67 17.67 -22.31
CA GLY A 119 2.57 16.76 -22.63
C GLY A 119 3.01 15.33 -22.90
N GLU A 120 4.30 15.00 -22.73
CA GLU A 120 4.79 13.62 -22.88
C GLU A 120 4.21 12.73 -21.78
N GLU A 121 3.51 11.66 -22.17
CA GLU A 121 3.01 10.66 -21.24
C GLU A 121 3.98 9.49 -21.09
N ILE A 122 4.37 9.20 -19.86
CA ILE A 122 5.26 8.08 -19.52
C ILE A 122 4.48 7.07 -18.70
N LEU A 123 4.33 5.86 -19.25
CA LEU A 123 3.73 4.73 -18.55
C LEU A 123 4.71 4.14 -17.53
N CYS A 124 4.41 4.35 -16.25
CA CYS A 124 5.19 3.83 -15.14
C CYS A 124 4.52 2.55 -14.60
N THR A 125 5.32 1.51 -14.31
CA THR A 125 4.82 0.25 -13.75
C THR A 125 5.00 0.20 -12.25
N ILE A 126 3.98 -0.27 -11.53
CA ILE A 126 3.96 -0.37 -10.07
C ILE A 126 4.16 -1.83 -9.68
N LYS A 127 5.09 -2.09 -8.76
CA LYS A 127 5.24 -3.38 -8.08
C LYS A 127 5.09 -3.19 -6.57
N TYR A 128 4.12 -3.87 -5.98
CA TYR A 128 3.90 -3.89 -4.53
C TYR A 128 4.87 -4.87 -3.87
N GLU A 129 5.50 -4.46 -2.76
CA GLU A 129 6.29 -5.36 -1.92
C GLU A 129 5.38 -6.04 -0.89
N CYS A 130 5.64 -7.33 -0.64
CA CYS A 130 4.88 -8.13 0.34
C CYS A 130 3.36 -8.12 0.11
N LEU A 131 2.93 -8.10 -1.17
CA LEU A 131 1.53 -8.15 -1.53
C LEU A 131 0.97 -9.56 -1.22
N PRO A 132 -0.03 -9.69 -0.33
CA PRO A 132 -0.68 -10.97 -0.06
C PRO A 132 -1.56 -11.42 -1.25
N THR A 133 -2.06 -12.65 -1.20
CA THR A 133 -2.93 -13.18 -2.24
C THR A 133 -4.16 -12.29 -2.39
N PHE A 134 -4.39 -11.81 -3.61
CA PHE A 134 -5.52 -10.97 -3.98
C PHE A 134 -6.33 -11.67 -5.07
N TYR A 135 -7.62 -11.35 -5.17
CA TYR A 135 -8.48 -12.00 -6.14
C TYR A 135 -8.35 -11.31 -7.51
N PHE A 136 -7.78 -12.03 -8.49
CA PHE A 136 -7.39 -11.47 -9.79
C PHE A 136 -8.57 -10.85 -10.57
N LEU A 137 -9.79 -11.37 -10.41
CA LEU A 137 -10.98 -10.87 -11.11
C LEU A 137 -11.51 -9.54 -10.57
N CYS A 138 -11.28 -9.22 -9.29
CA CYS A 138 -11.74 -7.94 -8.72
C CYS A 138 -10.58 -6.99 -8.35
N GLY A 139 -9.33 -7.48 -8.34
CA GLY A 139 -8.14 -6.70 -8.00
C GLY A 139 -8.04 -6.27 -6.54
N CYS A 140 -8.94 -6.75 -5.67
CA CYS A 140 -9.01 -6.41 -4.25
C CYS A 140 -8.28 -7.46 -3.38
N ILE A 141 -7.65 -7.01 -2.31
CA ILE A 141 -6.99 -7.87 -1.33
C ILE A 141 -8.04 -8.47 -0.39
N GLY A 142 -7.95 -9.78 -0.10
CA GLY A 142 -8.78 -10.43 0.92
C GLY A 142 -10.19 -10.85 0.48
N HIS A 143 -10.55 -10.69 -0.79
CA HIS A 143 -11.77 -11.28 -1.36
C HIS A 143 -11.58 -12.80 -1.57
N HIS A 144 -11.71 -13.60 -0.51
CA HIS A 144 -11.99 -15.02 -0.65
C HIS A 144 -13.48 -15.20 -0.93
N THR A 145 -13.82 -15.81 -2.06
CA THR A 145 -15.19 -16.04 -2.50
C THR A 145 -15.98 -16.90 -1.51
N TYR A 146 -16.68 -16.26 -0.57
CA TYR A 146 -17.96 -16.73 -0.06
C TYR A 146 -18.95 -15.56 -0.06
N LYS A 147 -19.71 -15.48 -1.15
CA LYS A 147 -20.89 -14.64 -1.46
C LYS A 147 -20.72 -13.70 -2.66
N TYR A 148 -20.53 -14.30 -3.83
CA TYR A 148 -21.18 -13.78 -5.03
C TYR A 148 -22.63 -14.30 -5.03
N LYS A 149 -23.56 -13.53 -4.45
CA LYS A 149 -24.98 -13.50 -4.81
C LYS A 149 -25.67 -12.39 -4.02
N GLN A 150 -26.38 -11.53 -4.77
CA GLN A 150 -27.31 -10.46 -4.36
C GLN A 150 -26.77 -9.02 -4.40
N TYR A 151 -26.47 -8.53 -5.61
CA TYR A 151 -26.92 -7.20 -6.06
C TYR A 151 -27.31 -7.27 -7.54
N GLU A 152 -28.24 -8.17 -7.85
CA GLU A 152 -29.15 -8.02 -8.98
C GLU A 152 -30.54 -8.31 -8.44
N LYS A 153 -31.16 -7.29 -7.85
CA LYS A 153 -32.61 -7.04 -7.78
C LYS A 153 -32.82 -5.70 -7.08
N VAL A 154 -32.82 -4.63 -7.85
CA VAL A 154 -33.75 -3.52 -7.63
C VAL A 154 -34.30 -3.22 -9.02
N GLY A 155 -35.59 -3.51 -9.19
CA GLY A 155 -36.34 -3.15 -10.39
C GLY A 155 -36.70 -1.67 -10.42
#